data_AF-A0AAD9LML2-F1
#
_entry.id   AF-A0AAD9LML2-F1
#
_cell.length_a   1.000
_cell.length_b   1.000
_cell.length_c   1.000
_cell.angle_alpha   90.00
_cell.angle_beta   90.00
_cell.angle_gamma   90.00
#
_symmetry.space_group_name_H-M   'P 1'
#
loop_
_entity.id
_entity.type
_entity.pdbx_description
1 polymer ?
#
loop_
_entity_poly.entity_id
_entity_poly.type
_entity_poly.pdbx_seq_one_letter_code
_entity_poly.pdbx_strand_id
1 'polypeptide(L)'
;MDNFVLRGDAAAALAASLVDAAPASQKKRHRQTTIHHGDKVVSQERVQYLKEELDDAKTTDNMLSLLEALEQVFVSLEMLEKTKIGVALTRLSRRAQSDEVKERALKLLKVWKNRAKKAMRRRARRVETYGRNYAD
;
A
#
# COMPACT_ATOMS: atom_id res chain seq x y z
N MET A 1 -2.55 -37.59 -2.01
CA MET A 1 -2.69 -37.22 -0.59
C MET A 1 -3.68 -38.21 -0.01
N ASP A 2 -3.20 -39.15 0.78
CA ASP A 2 -4.03 -40.20 1.36
C ASP A 2 -4.85 -39.65 2.52
N ASN A 3 -6.18 -39.81 2.42
CA ASN A 3 -7.11 -39.39 3.46
C ASN A 3 -7.17 -40.49 4.53
N PHE A 4 -6.45 -40.30 5.63
CA PHE A 4 -6.53 -41.21 6.78
C PHE A 4 -7.82 -40.93 7.55
N VAL A 5 -8.76 -41.88 7.53
CA VAL A 5 -9.97 -41.86 8.35
C VAL A 5 -9.69 -42.64 9.63
N LEU A 6 -9.56 -41.93 10.76
CA LEU A 6 -9.46 -42.55 12.08
C LEU A 6 -10.82 -43.17 12.46
N ARG A 7 -10.83 -44.45 12.86
CA ARG A 7 -12.03 -45.14 13.38
C ARG A 7 -11.75 -45.76 14.74
N GLY A 8 -12.78 -45.84 15.59
CA GLY A 8 -12.71 -46.48 16.91
C GLY A 8 -12.04 -45.63 17.99
N ASP A 9 -11.34 -46.28 18.91
CA ASP A 9 -10.75 -45.65 20.11
C ASP A 9 -9.80 -44.49 19.80
N ALA A 10 -9.13 -44.50 18.65
CA ALA A 10 -8.28 -43.40 18.21
C ALA A 10 -9.08 -42.12 17.90
N ALA A 11 -10.32 -42.24 17.42
CA ALA A 11 -11.22 -41.10 17.23
C ALA A 11 -11.79 -40.60 18.57
N ALA A 12 -12.07 -41.51 19.50
CA ALA A 12 -12.54 -41.17 20.85
C ALA A 12 -11.46 -40.45 21.68
N ALA A 13 -10.20 -40.90 21.59
CA ALA A 13 -9.06 -40.26 22.24
C ALA A 13 -8.81 -38.84 21.71
N LEU A 14 -8.93 -38.62 20.40
CA LEU A 14 -8.85 -37.29 19.80
C LEU A 14 -10.01 -36.39 20.27
N ALA A 15 -11.23 -36.92 20.30
CA ALA A 15 -12.40 -36.18 20.78
C ALA A 15 -12.27 -35.78 22.27
N ALA A 16 -11.78 -36.69 23.12
CA ALA A 16 -11.50 -36.40 24.52
C ALA A 16 -10.43 -35.31 24.69
N SER A 17 -9.36 -35.34 23.87
CA SER A 17 -8.30 -34.31 23.90
C SER A 17 -8.78 -32.92 23.47
N LEU A 18 -9.84 -32.85 22.65
CA LEU A 18 -10.43 -31.59 22.19
C LEU A 18 -11.38 -30.97 23.22
N VAL A 19 -11.97 -31.79 24.10
CA VAL A 19 -12.89 -31.32 25.16
C VAL A 19 -12.12 -30.75 26.36
N ASP A 20 -10.92 -31.28 26.64
CA ASP A 20 -10.08 -30.84 27.78
C ASP A 20 -9.10 -29.70 27.44
N ALA A 21 -9.05 -29.31 26.16
CA ALA A 21 -8.33 -28.13 25.74
C ALA A 21 -9.11 -26.86 26.12
N ALA A 22 -8.76 -26.26 27.26
CA ALA A 22 -9.11 -24.88 27.62
C ALA A 22 -9.04 -23.96 26.39
N PRO A 23 -9.92 -22.94 26.24
CA PRO A 23 -10.06 -22.19 25.00
C PRO A 23 -8.72 -21.55 24.63
N ALA A 24 -7.98 -22.23 23.76
CA ALA A 24 -6.71 -21.75 23.26
C ALA A 24 -7.01 -20.40 22.63
N SER A 25 -6.44 -19.35 23.23
CA SER A 25 -6.53 -18.00 22.71
C SER A 25 -6.23 -18.09 21.22
N GLN A 26 -7.25 -17.82 20.41
CA GLN A 26 -7.17 -17.99 18.98
C GLN A 26 -6.10 -17.04 18.47
N LYS A 27 -4.85 -17.50 18.40
CA LYS A 27 -3.73 -16.79 17.78
C LYS A 27 -4.21 -16.51 16.37
N LYS A 28 -4.63 -15.26 16.13
CA LYS A 28 -5.20 -14.79 14.87
C LYS A 28 -4.26 -15.24 13.78
N ARG A 29 -4.66 -16.28 13.05
CA ARG A 29 -3.87 -16.85 11.94
C ARG A 29 -3.49 -15.67 11.06
N HIS A 30 -2.19 -15.42 10.94
CA HIS A 30 -1.67 -14.34 10.10
C HIS A 30 -2.10 -14.66 8.67
N ARG A 31 -3.21 -14.07 8.23
CA ARG A 31 -3.71 -14.26 6.88
C ARG A 31 -2.70 -13.60 5.96
N GLN A 32 -1.99 -14.42 5.20
CA GLN A 32 -1.18 -13.99 4.07
C GLN A 32 -2.01 -12.95 3.30
N THR A 33 -1.49 -11.72 3.16
CA THR A 33 -2.20 -10.70 2.38
C THR A 33 -2.11 -11.11 0.92
N THR A 34 -3.19 -11.67 0.37
CA THR A 34 -3.29 -11.97 -1.04
C THR A 34 -3.08 -10.70 -1.84
N ILE A 35 -2.04 -10.68 -2.70
CA ILE A 35 -1.81 -9.56 -3.61
C ILE A 35 -2.86 -9.70 -4.71
N HIS A 36 -3.97 -8.99 -4.56
CA HIS A 36 -5.12 -9.17 -5.45
C HIS A 36 -4.85 -8.70 -6.90
N HIS A 37 -3.85 -7.85 -7.17
CA HIS A 37 -3.59 -7.24 -8.49
C HIS A 37 -2.08 -6.95 -8.68
N GLY A 38 -1.51 -7.35 -9.83
CA GLY A 38 -0.13 -7.05 -10.23
C GLY A 38 0.12 -5.58 -10.59
N ASP A 39 -0.93 -4.81 -10.86
CA ASP A 39 -0.88 -3.38 -11.25
C ASP A 39 -0.34 -2.44 -10.15
N LYS A 40 -0.09 -2.95 -8.94
CA LYS A 40 0.44 -2.16 -7.82
C LYS A 40 1.96 -2.26 -7.69
N VAL A 41 2.61 -3.04 -8.54
CA VAL A 41 4.07 -3.12 -8.61
C VAL A 41 4.55 -2.02 -9.54
N VAL A 42 4.82 -0.86 -8.95
CA VAL A 42 5.43 0.27 -9.65
C VAL A 42 6.93 0.26 -9.36
N SER A 43 7.75 0.26 -10.40
CA SER A 43 9.20 0.36 -10.24
C SER A 43 9.58 1.72 -9.68
N GLN A 44 10.50 1.71 -8.71
CA GLN A 44 10.98 2.95 -8.10
C GLN A 44 11.62 3.88 -9.13
N GLU A 45 12.36 3.29 -10.06
CA GLU A 45 13.03 3.94 -11.18
C GLU A 45 12.05 4.70 -12.08
N ARG A 46 10.89 4.11 -12.42
CA ARG A 46 9.90 4.77 -13.27
C ARG A 46 9.35 6.03 -12.62
N VAL A 47 9.09 6.00 -11.32
CA VAL A 47 8.59 7.18 -10.59
C VAL A 47 9.69 8.24 -10.45
N GLN A 48 10.94 7.83 -10.28
CA GLN A 48 12.08 8.74 -10.24
C GLN A 48 12.27 9.44 -11.59
N TYR A 49 12.19 8.69 -12.68
CA TYR A 49 12.26 9.21 -14.05
C TYR A 49 11.15 10.23 -14.30
N LEU A 50 9.89 9.89 -13.99
CA LEU A 50 8.76 10.81 -14.13
C LEU A 50 8.91 12.07 -13.28
N LYS A 51 9.53 11.97 -12.09
CA LYS A 51 9.82 13.13 -11.25
C LYS A 51 10.85 14.06 -11.90
N GLU A 52 11.91 13.51 -12.49
CA GLU A 52 12.93 14.29 -13.20
C GLU A 52 12.34 14.98 -14.44
N GLU A 53 11.58 14.25 -15.27
CA GLU A 53 10.85 14.85 -16.39
C GLU A 53 9.86 15.93 -15.94
N LEU A 54 9.21 15.75 -14.78
CA LEU A 54 8.27 16.74 -14.23
C LEU A 54 8.97 18.01 -13.76
N ASP A 55 10.21 17.94 -13.28
CA ASP A 55 11.01 19.11 -12.92
C ASP A 55 11.50 19.83 -14.19
N ASP A 56 11.88 19.07 -15.23
CA ASP A 56 12.41 19.58 -16.49
C ASP A 56 11.35 20.09 -17.48
N ALA A 57 10.07 19.71 -17.30
CA ALA A 57 8.99 20.15 -18.17
C ALA A 57 8.90 21.70 -18.23
N LYS A 58 8.91 22.26 -19.44
CA LYS A 58 8.80 23.71 -19.69
C LYS A 58 7.50 24.09 -20.40
N THR A 59 7.01 23.23 -21.29
CA THR A 59 5.79 23.46 -22.06
C THR A 59 4.56 22.93 -21.32
N THR A 60 3.42 23.57 -21.52
CA THR A 60 2.13 23.17 -20.92
C THR A 60 1.73 21.76 -21.33
N ASP A 61 1.93 21.40 -22.60
CA ASP A 61 1.51 20.12 -23.14
C ASP A 61 2.32 18.97 -22.53
N ASN A 62 3.64 19.16 -22.37
CA ASN A 62 4.48 18.18 -21.69
C ASN A 62 4.06 18.02 -20.22
N MET A 63 3.72 19.12 -19.54
CA MET A 63 3.23 19.03 -18.16
C MET A 63 1.92 18.25 -18.08
N LEU A 64 0.99 18.44 -19.03
CA LEU A 64 -0.29 17.72 -19.07
C LEU A 64 -0.09 16.22 -19.35
N SER A 65 0.75 15.87 -20.33
CA SER A 65 1.06 14.46 -20.64
C SER A 65 1.73 13.75 -19.46
N LEU A 66 2.63 14.43 -18.74
CA LEU A 66 3.27 13.86 -17.55
C LEU A 66 2.28 13.70 -16.39
N LEU A 67 1.35 14.63 -16.21
CA LEU A 67 0.29 14.52 -15.20
C LEU A 67 -0.64 13.34 -15.48
N GLU A 68 -0.96 13.09 -16.75
CA GLU A 68 -1.75 11.93 -17.18
C GLU A 68 -1.00 10.61 -16.93
N ALA A 69 0.29 10.55 -17.29
CA ALA A 69 1.12 9.39 -16.99
C ALA A 69 1.21 9.12 -15.47
N LEU A 70 1.30 10.17 -14.65
CA LEU A 70 1.33 10.07 -13.19
C LEU A 70 0.00 9.65 -12.57
N GLU A 71 -1.12 9.92 -13.23
CA GLU A 71 -2.45 9.49 -12.79
C GLU A 71 -2.64 7.97 -12.94
N GLN A 72 -2.07 7.40 -13.99
CA GLN A 72 -2.08 5.95 -14.22
C GLN A 72 -1.17 5.20 -13.24
N VAL A 73 -0.15 5.87 -12.69
CA VAL A 73 0.83 5.24 -11.80
C VAL A 73 0.29 5.13 -10.37
N PHE A 74 0.31 3.91 -9.82
CA PHE A 74 0.01 3.70 -8.40
C PHE A 74 1.16 4.17 -7.50
N VAL A 75 1.09 5.40 -7.01
CA VAL A 75 2.06 5.90 -6.01
C VAL A 75 1.66 5.46 -4.60
N SER A 76 2.49 4.59 -3.99
CA SER A 76 2.35 4.12 -2.61
C SER A 76 2.93 5.13 -1.59
N LEU A 77 2.68 4.92 -0.29
CA LEU A 77 3.28 5.74 0.77
C LEU A 77 4.81 5.66 0.75
N GLU A 78 5.36 4.45 0.62
CA GLU A 78 6.81 4.23 0.58
C GLU A 78 7.44 4.91 -0.65
N MET A 79 6.75 4.89 -1.78
CA MET A 79 7.18 5.59 -2.99
C MET A 79 7.22 7.10 -2.79
N LEU A 80 6.20 7.69 -2.17
CA LEU A 80 6.19 9.12 -1.82
C LEU A 80 7.34 9.50 -0.89
N GLU A 81 7.64 8.66 0.10
CA GLU A 81 8.73 8.88 1.06
C GLU A 81 10.12 8.79 0.39
N LYS A 82 10.32 7.80 -0.50
CA LYS A 82 11.61 7.57 -1.18
C LYS A 82 11.88 8.58 -2.30
N THR A 83 10.95 8.79 -3.21
CA THR A 83 11.20 9.61 -4.42
C THR A 83 10.91 11.09 -4.20
N LYS A 84 10.16 11.43 -3.14
CA LYS A 84 9.68 12.79 -2.85
C LYS A 84 8.94 13.44 -4.02
N ILE A 85 8.32 12.64 -4.90
CA ILE A 85 7.61 13.12 -6.09
C ILE A 85 6.47 14.11 -5.77
N GLY A 86 5.85 14.01 -4.60
CA GLY A 86 4.84 14.98 -4.14
C GLY A 86 5.38 16.41 -4.01
N VAL A 87 6.68 16.58 -3.73
CA VAL A 87 7.34 17.89 -3.67
C VAL A 87 7.52 18.45 -5.08
N ALA A 88 7.98 17.63 -6.03
CA ALA A 88 8.10 18.01 -7.43
C ALA A 88 6.75 18.45 -8.02
N LEU A 89 5.68 17.71 -7.71
CA LEU A 89 4.32 18.06 -8.13
C LEU A 89 3.80 19.36 -7.49
N THR A 90 4.14 19.63 -6.24
CA THR A 90 3.82 20.90 -5.56
C THR A 90 4.63 22.06 -6.16
N ARG A 91 5.88 21.82 -6.57
CA ARG A 91 6.69 22.82 -7.28
C ARG A 91 6.09 23.12 -8.65
N LEU A 92 5.65 22.09 -9.37
CA LEU A 92 4.94 22.20 -10.64
C LEU A 92 3.69 23.08 -10.52
N SER A 93 2.83 22.80 -9.53
CA SER A 93 1.58 23.56 -9.34
C SER A 93 1.82 25.03 -9.00
N ARG A 94 3.00 25.39 -8.46
CA ARG A 94 3.36 26.79 -8.20
C ARG A 94 3.98 27.48 -9.41
N ARG A 95 4.75 26.76 -10.24
CA ARG A 95 5.45 27.33 -11.41
C ARG A 95 4.61 27.35 -12.68
N ALA A 96 3.62 26.46 -12.79
CA ALA A 96 2.74 26.38 -13.94
C ALA A 96 1.93 27.68 -14.08
N GLN A 97 1.91 28.27 -15.27
CA GLN A 97 1.07 29.44 -15.56
C GLN A 97 -0.37 29.04 -15.88
N SER A 98 -0.55 27.90 -16.59
CA SER A 98 -1.86 27.36 -16.94
C SER A 98 -2.63 26.86 -15.71
N ASP A 99 -3.86 27.33 -15.55
CA ASP A 99 -4.74 26.92 -14.45
C ASP A 99 -5.17 25.46 -14.58
N GLU A 100 -5.29 24.93 -15.80
CA GLU A 100 -5.61 23.52 -16.01
C GLU A 100 -4.54 22.59 -15.41
N VAL A 101 -3.26 22.91 -15.65
CA VAL A 101 -2.12 22.16 -15.08
C VAL A 101 -2.15 22.22 -13.55
N LYS A 102 -2.45 23.40 -12.98
CA LYS A 102 -2.55 23.58 -11.53
C LYS A 102 -3.68 22.72 -10.95
N GLU A 103 -4.87 22.77 -11.55
CA GLU A 103 -6.02 22.01 -11.07
C GLU A 103 -5.77 20.50 -11.11
N ARG A 104 -5.24 19.98 -12.22
CA ARG A 104 -4.91 18.55 -12.34
C ARG A 104 -3.85 18.14 -11.31
N ALA A 105 -2.79 18.93 -11.14
CA ALA A 105 -1.77 18.68 -10.12
C ALA A 105 -2.35 18.67 -8.70
N LEU A 106 -3.24 19.61 -8.37
CA LEU A 106 -3.91 19.68 -7.06
C LEU A 106 -4.84 18.50 -6.81
N LYS A 107 -5.61 18.07 -7.83
CA LYS A 107 -6.45 16.87 -7.76
C LYS A 107 -5.60 15.64 -7.46
N LEU A 108 -4.49 15.46 -8.17
CA LEU A 108 -3.57 14.35 -7.97
C LEU A 108 -2.94 14.37 -6.55
N LEU A 109 -2.48 15.54 -6.09
CA LEU A 109 -1.99 15.73 -4.72
C LEU A 109 -3.02 15.34 -3.67
N LYS A 110 -4.30 15.69 -3.87
CA LYS A 110 -5.39 15.33 -2.94
C LYS A 110 -5.60 13.80 -2.89
N VAL A 111 -5.57 13.13 -4.04
CA VAL A 111 -5.67 11.66 -4.12
C VAL A 111 -4.52 11.00 -3.37
N TRP A 112 -3.29 11.46 -3.61
CA TRP A 112 -2.09 10.93 -2.95
C TRP A 112 -2.09 11.18 -1.45
N LYS A 113 -2.46 12.38 -0.98
CA LYS A 113 -2.60 12.69 0.46
C LYS A 113 -3.61 11.77 1.14
N ASN A 114 -4.78 11.57 0.54
CA ASN A 114 -5.81 10.68 1.09
C ASN A 114 -5.33 9.23 1.17
N ARG A 115 -4.62 8.76 0.14
CA ARG A 115 -4.02 7.42 0.10
C ARG A 115 -2.93 7.26 1.16
N ALA A 116 -2.02 8.23 1.27
CA ALA A 116 -0.97 8.27 2.28
C ALA A 116 -1.55 8.24 3.70
N LYS A 117 -2.57 9.06 3.98
CA LYS A 117 -3.26 9.07 5.28
C LYS A 117 -3.87 7.71 5.64
N LYS A 118 -4.51 7.04 4.68
CA LYS A 118 -5.04 5.67 4.87
C LYS A 118 -3.91 4.67 5.13
N ALA A 119 -2.80 4.76 4.39
CA ALA A 119 -1.64 3.89 4.57
C ALA A 119 -0.96 4.10 5.94
N MET A 120 -0.77 5.35 6.38
CA MET A 120 -0.23 5.68 7.70
C MET A 120 -1.11 5.13 8.83
N ARG A 121 -2.44 5.28 8.73
CA ARG A 121 -3.38 4.69 9.70
C ARG A 121 -3.25 3.17 9.78
N ARG A 122 -3.09 2.49 8.63
CA ARG A 122 -2.85 1.03 8.60
C ARG A 122 -1.51 0.68 9.21
N ARG A 123 -0.45 1.46 8.94
CA ARG A 123 0.88 1.29 9.54
C ARG A 123 0.81 1.42 11.06
N ALA A 124 0.17 2.48 11.57
CA ALA A 124 -0.02 2.71 13.00
C ALA A 124 -0.77 1.55 13.67
N ARG A 125 -1.89 1.08 13.08
CA ARG A 125 -2.62 -0.09 13.60
C ARG A 125 -1.78 -1.36 13.62
N ARG A 126 -0.95 -1.60 12.60
CA ARG A 126 -0.02 -2.74 12.59
C ARG A 126 1.01 -2.65 13.70
N VAL A 127 1.58 -1.46 13.93
CA VAL A 127 2.52 -1.24 15.03
C VAL A 127 1.84 -1.43 16.38
N GLU A 128 0.61 -0.94 16.55
CA GLU A 128 -0.17 -1.15 17.78
C GLU A 128 -0.52 -2.64 18.01
N THR A 129 -0.86 -3.37 16.94
CA THR A 129 -1.28 -4.78 17.04
C THR A 129 -0.11 -5.73 17.19
N TYR A 130 1.03 -5.45 16.53
CA TYR A 130 2.17 -6.36 16.46
C TYR A 130 3.42 -5.85 17.17
N GLY A 131 3.62 -4.53 17.28
CA GLY A 131 4.73 -3.94 18.03
C GLY A 131 4.54 -4.00 19.54
N ARG A 132 3.30 -4.13 20.03
CA ARG A 132 3.00 -4.38 21.44
C ARG A 132 3.41 -5.79 21.90
N ASN A 133 3.58 -6.73 20.96
CA ASN A 133 3.97 -8.12 21.25
C ASN A 133 5.49 -8.32 21.35
N TYR A 134 6.30 -7.26 21.23
CA TYR A 134 7.78 -7.32 21.31
C TYR A 134 8.33 -6.55 22.52
N ALA A 135 7.46 -6.11 23.44
CA ALA A 135 7.83 -5.29 24.60
C ALA A 135 7.75 -6.05 25.95
N ASP A 136 7.47 -7.35 25.93
CA ASP A 136 7.55 -8.25 27.09
C ASP A 136 8.77 -9.19 26.97
#